data_AF-A0A075GMK8-F1
#
_entry.id   AF-A0A075GMK8-F1
#
_cell.length_a   1.000
_cell.length_b   1.000
_cell.length_c   1.000
_cell.angle_alpha   90.00
_cell.angle_beta   90.00
_cell.angle_gamma   90.00
#
_symmetry.space_group_name_H-M   'P 1'
#
loop_
_entity.id
_entity.type
_entity.pdbx_description
1 polymer ?
#
loop_
_entity_poly.entity_id
_entity_poly.type
_entity_poly.pdbx_seq_one_letter_code
_entity_poly.pdbx_strand_id
1 'polypeptide(L)'
;QEWFNRSWTGQTGRVEQFLKPQNGGKSPLEELVGEKITPENTIFYVCGWQGTVDGVLNFVRPLGFLLEKEKDKSKDGNFSVKFESYG
;
A
#
# COMPACT_ATOMS: atom_id res chain seq x y z
N GLN A 1 -5.49 15.41 18.64
CA GLN A 1 -4.68 15.63 17.43
C GLN A 1 -3.75 16.79 17.73
N GLU A 2 -2.44 16.64 17.52
CA GLU A 2 -1.49 17.73 17.80
C GLU A 2 -1.82 18.96 16.96
N TRP A 3 -1.53 20.17 17.48
CA TRP A 3 -1.83 21.44 16.81
C TRP A 3 -1.25 21.50 15.38
N PHE A 4 -0.07 20.94 15.18
CA PHE A 4 0.61 20.90 13.88
C PHE A 4 -0.18 20.13 12.80
N ASN A 5 -0.98 19.14 13.21
CA ASN A 5 -1.75 18.28 12.31
C ASN A 5 -3.25 18.57 12.34
N ARG A 6 -3.68 19.70 12.93
CA ARG A 6 -5.10 20.02 13.13
C ARG A 6 -5.92 20.18 11.86
N SER A 7 -5.26 20.50 10.74
CA SER A 7 -5.89 20.62 9.42
C SER A 7 -5.83 19.32 8.61
N TRP A 8 -5.24 18.25 9.14
CA TRP A 8 -5.23 16.96 8.47
C TRP A 8 -6.62 16.31 8.56
N THR A 9 -7.26 16.18 7.41
CA THR A 9 -8.55 15.48 7.23
C THR A 9 -8.39 14.15 6.50
N GLY A 10 -7.15 13.74 6.24
CA GLY A 10 -6.84 12.48 5.57
C GLY A 10 -6.86 11.29 6.53
N GLN A 11 -6.46 10.13 6.02
CA GLN A 11 -6.38 8.90 6.80
C GLN A 11 -5.31 9.01 7.89
N THR A 12 -5.60 8.44 9.05
CA THR A 12 -4.71 8.45 10.23
C THR A 12 -4.51 7.04 10.74
N GLY A 13 -3.41 6.81 11.47
CA GLY A 13 -3.10 5.50 12.05
C GLY A 13 -2.07 4.74 11.21
N ARG A 14 -2.11 3.41 11.31
CA ARG A 14 -1.16 2.54 10.60
C ARG A 14 -1.56 2.37 9.15
N VAL A 15 -0.59 2.30 8.24
CA VAL A 15 -0.84 2.12 6.80
C VAL A 15 -1.67 0.86 6.51
N GLU A 16 -1.52 -0.20 7.28
CA GLU A 16 -2.27 -1.44 7.12
C GLU A 16 -3.78 -1.25 7.35
N GLN A 17 -4.19 -0.26 8.14
CA GLN A 17 -5.61 0.07 8.34
C GLN A 17 -6.22 0.76 7.11
N PHE A 18 -5.39 1.42 6.32
CA PHE A 18 -5.80 2.03 5.05
C PHE A 18 -5.95 0.99 3.93
N LEU A 19 -5.11 -0.06 3.98
CA LEU A 19 -5.07 -1.12 2.99
C LEU A 19 -6.08 -2.24 3.24
N LYS A 20 -6.36 -2.57 4.50
CA LYS A 20 -7.22 -3.71 4.84
C LYS A 20 -8.70 -3.30 4.88
N PRO A 21 -9.61 -4.15 4.36
CA PRO A 21 -11.03 -3.92 4.49
C PRO A 21 -11.49 -3.99 5.94
N GLN A 22 -12.38 -3.09 6.32
CA GLN A 22 -13.09 -3.17 7.59
C GLN A 22 -14.39 -3.98 7.35
N ASN A 23 -14.61 -5.02 8.16
CA ASN A 23 -15.84 -5.84 8.12
C ASN A 23 -16.15 -6.52 6.78
N GLY A 24 -15.14 -6.86 5.98
CA GLY A 24 -15.30 -7.60 4.72
C GLY A 24 -15.78 -6.76 3.53
N GLY A 25 -15.84 -5.44 3.67
CA GLY A 25 -16.13 -4.50 2.58
C GLY A 25 -14.90 -4.12 1.75
N LYS A 26 -14.93 -2.94 1.11
CA LYS A 26 -13.74 -2.33 0.50
C LYS A 26 -12.80 -1.81 1.58
N SER A 27 -11.50 -1.77 1.29
CA SER A 27 -10.55 -1.00 2.10
C SER A 27 -10.78 0.49 1.94
N PRO A 28 -10.39 1.33 2.93
CA PRO A 28 -10.42 2.78 2.77
C PRO A 28 -9.67 3.28 1.52
N LEU A 29 -8.61 2.58 1.08
CA LEU A 29 -7.94 2.86 -0.19
C LEU A 29 -8.84 2.57 -1.40
N GLU A 30 -9.48 1.41 -1.46
CA GLU A 30 -10.39 1.06 -2.56
C GLU A 30 -11.66 1.91 -2.57
N GLU A 31 -12.10 2.41 -1.41
CA GLU A 31 -13.17 3.41 -1.33
C GLU A 31 -12.72 4.75 -1.92
N LEU A 32 -11.49 5.18 -1.60
CA LEU A 32 -10.90 6.42 -2.12
C LEU A 32 -10.72 6.36 -3.65
N VAL A 33 -10.22 5.24 -4.17
CA VAL A 33 -9.97 5.04 -5.60
C VAL A 33 -11.26 4.71 -6.35
N GLY A 34 -12.28 4.17 -5.67
CA GLY A 34 -13.57 3.80 -6.24
C GLY A 34 -13.61 2.39 -6.86
N GLU A 35 -12.46 1.78 -7.10
CA GLU A 35 -12.30 0.43 -7.67
C GLU A 35 -11.36 -0.44 -6.86
N LYS A 36 -11.28 -1.72 -7.23
CA LYS A 36 -10.35 -2.67 -6.62
C LYS A 36 -8.92 -2.35 -7.09
N ILE A 37 -7.98 -2.36 -6.17
CA ILE A 37 -6.57 -2.19 -6.52
C ILE A 37 -6.01 -3.46 -7.16
N THR A 38 -5.26 -3.28 -8.25
CA THR A 38 -4.61 -4.35 -9.00
C THR A 38 -3.22 -3.92 -9.47
N PRO A 39 -2.31 -4.85 -9.78
CA PRO A 39 -1.01 -4.48 -10.32
C PRO A 39 -1.09 -3.71 -11.64
N GLU A 40 -2.19 -3.83 -12.39
CA GLU A 40 -2.43 -3.16 -13.67
C GLU A 40 -2.87 -1.70 -13.52
N ASN A 41 -3.57 -1.35 -12.43
CA ASN A 41 -4.11 0.00 -12.21
C ASN A 41 -3.41 0.79 -11.10
N THR A 42 -2.53 0.16 -10.31
CA THR A 42 -1.95 0.77 -9.11
C THR A 42 -0.44 0.50 -9.00
N ILE A 43 0.31 1.51 -8.57
CA ILE A 43 1.72 1.38 -8.16
C ILE A 43 1.85 1.88 -6.72
N PHE A 44 2.53 1.10 -5.88
CA PHE A 44 2.86 1.47 -4.51
C PHE A 44 4.27 2.04 -4.42
N TYR A 45 4.40 3.22 -3.80
CA TYR A 45 5.66 3.76 -3.31
C TYR A 45 5.56 3.93 -1.79
N VAL A 46 6.39 3.20 -1.04
CA VAL A 46 6.33 3.17 0.43
C VAL A 46 7.62 3.72 1.02
N CYS A 47 7.51 4.69 1.92
CA CYS A 47 8.66 5.27 2.60
C CYS A 47 8.40 5.23 4.11
N GLY A 48 9.33 4.67 4.89
CA GLY A 48 9.16 4.57 6.35
C GLY A 48 10.10 3.54 7.01
N TRP A 49 9.82 3.21 8.27
CA TRP A 49 10.55 2.15 8.99
C TRP A 49 10.31 0.77 8.37
N GLN A 50 11.27 -0.16 8.52
CA GLN A 50 11.17 -1.50 7.92
C GLN A 50 9.86 -2.22 8.25
N GLY A 51 9.37 -2.10 9.49
CA GLY A 51 8.08 -2.68 9.88
C GLY A 51 6.87 -2.14 9.11
N THR A 52 6.92 -0.87 8.65
CA THR A 52 5.88 -0.27 7.80
C THR A 52 5.95 -0.85 6.40
N VAL A 53 7.17 -0.94 5.83
CA VAL A 53 7.42 -1.54 4.53
C VAL A 53 6.95 -3.00 4.51
N ASP A 54 7.32 -3.77 5.52
CA ASP A 54 6.92 -5.17 5.66
C ASP A 54 5.40 -5.30 5.81
N GLY A 55 4.76 -4.42 6.58
CA GLY A 55 3.30 -4.37 6.73
C GLY A 55 2.58 -4.20 5.39
N VAL A 56 3.07 -3.28 4.54
CA VAL A 56 2.52 -3.08 3.19
C VAL A 56 2.81 -4.28 2.30
N LEU A 57 4.07 -4.75 2.24
CA LEU A 57 4.46 -5.88 1.38
C LEU A 57 3.68 -7.16 1.70
N ASN A 58 3.47 -7.45 2.99
CA ASN A 58 2.69 -8.61 3.42
C ASN A 58 1.23 -8.55 2.94
N PHE A 59 0.68 -7.35 2.77
CA PHE A 59 -0.67 -7.16 2.25
C PHE A 59 -0.72 -7.23 0.72
N VAL A 60 0.18 -6.54 0.02
CA VAL A 60 0.08 -6.39 -1.46
C VAL A 60 0.66 -7.58 -2.22
N ARG A 61 1.61 -8.34 -1.66
CA ARG A 61 2.19 -9.51 -2.33
C ARG A 61 1.17 -10.59 -2.68
N PRO A 62 0.26 -11.01 -1.76
CA PRO A 62 -0.83 -11.94 -2.11
C PRO A 62 -1.76 -11.44 -3.24
N LEU A 63 -1.80 -10.12 -3.48
CA LEU A 63 -2.58 -9.50 -4.55
C LEU A 63 -1.80 -9.41 -5.88
N GLY A 64 -0.59 -9.96 -5.95
CA GLY A 64 0.23 -9.99 -7.16
C GLY A 64 1.13 -8.78 -7.39
N PHE A 65 1.22 -7.86 -6.42
CA PHE A 65 2.14 -6.72 -6.52
C PHE A 65 3.58 -7.17 -6.25
N LEU A 66 4.49 -6.80 -7.16
CA LEU A 66 5.87 -7.27 -7.16
C LEU A 66 6.87 -6.11 -7.03
N LEU A 67 7.97 -6.38 -6.34
CA LEU A 67 9.14 -5.51 -6.35
C LEU A 67 9.87 -5.62 -7.70
N GLU A 68 10.66 -4.62 -8.04
CA GLU A 68 11.47 -4.62 -9.27
C GLU A 68 12.36 -5.87 -9.41
N LYS A 69 12.97 -6.33 -8.30
CA LYS A 69 13.80 -7.55 -8.27
C LYS A 69 13.01 -8.85 -8.53
N GLU A 70 11.69 -8.78 -8.51
CA GLU A 70 10.77 -9.89 -8.69
C GLU A 70 10.04 -9.83 -10.05
N LYS A 71 10.36 -8.83 -10.89
CA LYS A 71 9.68 -8.59 -12.17
C LYS A 71 9.68 -9.80 -13.10
N ASP A 72 10.74 -10.60 -13.07
CA ASP A 72 10.90 -11.80 -13.90
C ASP A 72 9.92 -12.93 -13.52
N LYS A 73 9.28 -12.84 -12.36
CA LYS A 73 8.20 -13.75 -11.95
C LYS A 73 6.87 -13.41 -12.62
N SER A 74 6.74 -12.23 -13.20
CA SER A 74 5.57 -11.82 -13.96
C SER A 74 5.80 -12.04 -15.45
N LYS A 75 4.78 -12.57 -16.14
CA LYS A 75 4.81 -12.73 -17.60
C LYS A 75 4.89 -11.39 -18.34
N ASP A 76 4.41 -10.33 -17.71
CA ASP A 76 4.27 -9.00 -18.30
C ASP A 76 5.28 -7.99 -17.71
N GLY A 77 6.22 -8.46 -16.88
CA GLY A 77 7.25 -7.62 -16.30
C GLY A 77 6.75 -6.66 -15.21
N ASN A 78 5.68 -6.99 -14.50
CA ASN A 78 5.13 -6.20 -13.39
C ASN A 78 6.19 -5.81 -12.33
N PHE A 79 6.30 -4.51 -12.05
CA PHE A 79 7.12 -3.91 -10.97
C PHE A 79 6.32 -2.87 -10.15
N SER A 80 5.11 -3.22 -9.71
CA SER A 80 4.18 -2.26 -9.09
C SER A 80 4.47 -1.88 -7.63
N VAL A 81 5.63 -2.23 -7.06
CA VAL A 81 6.04 -1.79 -5.71
C VAL A 81 7.47 -1.27 -5.68
N LYS A 82 7.65 -0.09 -5.11
CA LYS A 82 8.94 0.51 -4.74
C LYS A 82 8.90 0.92 -3.27
N PHE A 83 10.05 0.87 -2.59
CA PHE A 83 10.12 1.33 -1.22
C PHE A 83 11.47 1.93 -0.86
N GLU A 84 11.46 2.74 0.19
CA GLU A 84 12.62 3.28 0.88
C GLU A 84 12.46 3.02 2.39
N SER A 85 13.42 2.32 2.98
CA SER A 85 13.43 2.03 4.42
C SER A 85 14.38 2.99 5.14
N TYR A 86 13.97 3.49 6.30
CA TYR A 86 14.82 4.30 7.19
C TYR A 86 15.70 3.46 8.13
N GLY A 87 15.58 2.13 8.08
CA GLY A 87 16.22 1.18 8.99
C GLY A 87 15.34 -0.04 9.21
#